data_AF-A0A438EMK5-F1
#
_entry.id   AF-A0A438EMK5-F1
#
_cell.length_a   1.000
_cell.length_b   1.000
_cell.length_c   1.000
_cell.angle_alpha   90.00
_cell.angle_beta   90.00
_cell.angle_gamma   90.00
#
_symmetry.space_group_name_H-M   'P 1'
#
loop_
_entity.id
_entity.type
_entity.pdbx_description
1 polymer ?
#
loop_
_entity_poly.entity_id
_entity_poly.type
_entity_poly.pdbx_seq_one_letter_code
_entity_poly.pdbx_strand_id
1 'polypeptide(L)'
;MAMAHPIPVSFFLVTTLLFFLNHSLSPAHAASELVEGVCHESQSYSFCIQALESDPKTPATKDYMDLAVIALKLGISNSTATRSYISRLYKNPKTDPRKKPALKGCLSGYDEAVESFKSALGELKEDPLTANYDAKVASDGAVLCSDFLASAGIKDSSISDGNRFTSSFSNIAFVITNHLG
;
A
#
# COMPACT_ATOMS: atom_id res chain seq x y z
N MET A 1 55.65 -5.41 -27.45
CA MET A 1 54.55 -4.59 -28.00
C MET A 1 53.42 -5.53 -28.36
N ALA A 2 52.32 -5.52 -27.59
CA ALA A 2 51.12 -6.28 -27.91
C ALA A 2 50.18 -5.38 -28.73
N MET A 3 49.80 -5.82 -29.93
CA MET A 3 48.89 -5.08 -30.80
C MET A 3 47.44 -5.37 -30.39
N ALA A 4 46.72 -4.34 -29.93
CA ALA A 4 45.28 -4.41 -29.72
C ALA A 4 44.57 -4.51 -31.08
N HIS A 5 43.79 -5.57 -31.27
CA HIS A 5 42.94 -5.73 -32.45
C HIS A 5 41.66 -4.87 -32.27
N PRO A 6 41.19 -4.18 -33.33
CA PRO A 6 39.94 -3.43 -33.27
C PRO A 6 38.75 -4.40 -33.19
N ILE A 7 37.94 -4.26 -32.14
CA ILE A 7 36.69 -5.03 -31.97
C ILE A 7 35.70 -4.56 -33.05
N PRO A 8 35.12 -5.45 -33.86
CA PRO A 8 34.22 -5.05 -34.94
C PRO A 8 32.94 -4.41 -34.37
N VAL A 9 32.60 -3.23 -34.89
CA VAL A 9 31.40 -2.43 -34.53
C VAL A 9 30.10 -3.25 -34.62
N SER A 10 30.08 -4.28 -35.48
CA SER A 10 28.97 -5.23 -35.62
C SER A 10 28.66 -6.01 -34.32
N PHE A 11 29.68 -6.27 -33.48
CA PHE A 11 29.49 -6.99 -32.21
C PHE A 11 28.73 -6.15 -31.18
N PHE A 12 28.93 -4.82 -31.15
CA PHE A 12 28.23 -3.90 -30.25
C PHE A 12 26.74 -3.72 -30.59
N LEU A 13 26.39 -3.78 -31.89
CA LEU A 13 25.01 -3.68 -32.37
C LEU A 13 24.17 -4.92 -32.02
N VAL A 14 24.77 -6.12 -32.06
CA VAL A 14 24.08 -7.36 -31.69
C VAL A 14 23.83 -7.43 -30.18
N THR A 15 24.79 -6.98 -29.35
CA THR A 15 24.62 -6.98 -27.89
C THR A 15 23.58 -5.99 -27.39
N THR A 16 23.40 -4.85 -28.07
CA THR A 16 22.37 -3.87 -27.70
C THR A 16 20.97 -4.35 -28.07
N LEU A 17 20.80 -5.00 -29.24
CA LEU A 17 19.51 -5.57 -29.66
C LEU A 17 19.01 -6.70 -28.72
N LEU A 18 19.93 -7.52 -28.20
CA LEU A 18 19.62 -8.58 -27.22
C LEU A 18 19.26 -8.04 -25.82
N PHE A 19 19.74 -6.85 -25.46
CA PHE A 19 19.35 -6.19 -24.20
C PHE A 19 17.94 -5.63 -24.25
N PHE A 20 17.48 -5.12 -25.41
CA PHE A 20 16.11 -4.63 -25.58
C PHE A 20 15.06 -5.75 -25.62
N LEU A 21 15.42 -6.95 -26.09
CA LEU A 21 14.54 -8.14 -26.06
C LEU A 21 14.35 -8.73 -24.65
N ASN A 22 15.22 -8.38 -23.70
CA ASN A 22 15.11 -8.82 -22.30
C ASN A 22 14.35 -7.82 -21.41
N HIS A 23 13.89 -6.69 -21.94
CA HIS A 23 12.83 -5.94 -21.27
C HIS A 23 11.52 -6.64 -21.63
N SER A 24 11.25 -7.75 -20.94
CA SER A 24 9.95 -8.39 -20.97
C SER A 24 8.93 -7.33 -20.60
N LEU A 25 8.22 -6.79 -21.59
CA LEU A 25 6.89 -6.26 -21.35
C LEU A 25 6.12 -7.46 -20.82
N SER A 26 6.00 -7.54 -19.49
CA SER A 26 5.05 -8.45 -18.90
C SER A 26 3.72 -8.13 -19.57
N PRO A 27 2.99 -9.14 -20.09
CA PRO A 27 1.63 -8.91 -20.53
C PRO A 27 0.95 -8.18 -19.38
N ALA A 28 0.30 -7.04 -19.64
CA ALA A 28 -0.68 -6.50 -18.71
C ALA A 28 -1.69 -7.64 -18.54
N HIS A 29 -1.52 -8.42 -17.48
CA HIS A 29 -2.47 -9.47 -17.15
C HIS A 29 -3.72 -8.71 -16.75
N ALA A 30 -4.80 -8.93 -17.47
CA ALA A 30 -6.09 -8.39 -17.04
C ALA A 30 -6.36 -8.88 -15.62
N ALA A 31 -6.86 -7.98 -14.77
CA ALA A 31 -7.30 -8.34 -13.44
C ALA A 31 -8.29 -9.51 -13.52
N SER A 32 -8.27 -10.37 -12.51
CA SER A 32 -9.28 -11.43 -12.43
C SER A 32 -10.67 -10.84 -12.24
N GLU A 33 -11.72 -11.56 -12.67
CA GLU A 33 -13.12 -11.12 -12.46
C GLU A 33 -13.43 -10.84 -10.98
N LEU A 34 -12.79 -11.57 -10.06
CA LEU A 34 -12.88 -11.34 -8.62
C LEU A 34 -12.34 -9.96 -8.22
N VAL A 35 -11.17 -9.59 -8.73
CA VAL A 35 -10.52 -8.30 -8.47
C VAL A 35 -11.33 -7.17 -9.10
N GLU A 36 -11.79 -7.35 -10.34
CA GLU A 36 -12.65 -6.39 -11.03
C GLU A 36 -13.94 -6.11 -10.25
N GLY A 37 -14.64 -7.18 -9.80
CA GLY A 37 -15.87 -7.05 -9.02
C GLY A 37 -15.67 -6.26 -7.73
N VAL A 38 -14.64 -6.62 -6.94
CA VAL A 38 -14.29 -5.89 -5.72
C VAL A 38 -13.94 -4.43 -6.01
N CYS A 39 -13.15 -4.16 -7.04
CA CYS A 39 -12.71 -2.80 -7.33
C CYS A 39 -13.84 -1.91 -7.86
N HIS A 40 -14.86 -2.48 -8.50
CA HIS A 40 -16.09 -1.76 -8.85
C HIS A 40 -16.92 -1.35 -7.63
N GLU A 41 -16.86 -2.10 -6.53
CA GLU A 41 -17.52 -1.78 -5.26
C GLU A 41 -16.67 -0.85 -4.38
N SER A 42 -15.37 -0.74 -4.65
CA SER A 42 -14.46 0.16 -3.94
C SER A 42 -14.72 1.63 -4.28
N GLN A 43 -14.36 2.52 -3.36
CA GLN A 43 -14.46 3.97 -3.56
C GLN A 43 -13.57 4.49 -4.70
N SER A 44 -12.49 3.77 -5.00
CA SER A 44 -11.56 4.14 -6.07
C SER A 44 -11.11 2.90 -6.83
N TYR A 45 -11.83 2.61 -7.91
CA TYR A 45 -11.53 1.51 -8.82
C TYR A 45 -10.05 1.49 -9.24
N SER A 46 -9.52 2.61 -9.72
CA SER A 46 -8.15 2.67 -10.23
C SER A 46 -7.10 2.44 -9.15
N PHE A 47 -7.32 2.93 -7.93
CA PHE A 47 -6.43 2.65 -6.81
C PHE A 47 -6.54 1.19 -6.38
N CYS A 48 -7.76 0.63 -6.33
CA CYS A 48 -8.00 -0.76 -5.96
C CYS A 48 -7.27 -1.74 -6.88
N ILE A 49 -7.39 -1.56 -8.21
CA ILE A 49 -6.69 -2.39 -9.19
C ILE A 49 -5.18 -2.32 -8.95
N GLN A 50 -4.61 -1.11 -8.92
CA GLN A 50 -3.17 -0.91 -8.70
C GLN A 50 -2.69 -1.49 -7.36
N ALA A 51 -3.49 -1.34 -6.31
CA ALA A 51 -3.17 -1.84 -4.98
C ALA A 51 -3.14 -3.36 -4.96
N LEU A 52 -4.21 -4.02 -5.40
CA LEU A 52 -4.30 -5.48 -5.36
C LEU A 52 -3.30 -6.13 -6.32
N GLU A 53 -3.13 -5.61 -7.54
CA GLU A 53 -2.16 -6.14 -8.50
C GLU A 53 -0.69 -5.90 -8.12
N SER A 54 -0.42 -5.06 -7.12
CA SER A 54 0.93 -4.91 -6.57
C SER A 54 1.42 -6.15 -5.81
N ASP A 55 0.51 -7.02 -5.36
CA ASP A 55 0.87 -8.31 -4.79
C ASP A 55 0.94 -9.38 -5.89
N PRO A 56 2.10 -10.05 -6.10
CA PRO A 56 2.27 -11.04 -7.17
C PRO A 56 1.40 -12.29 -6.99
N LYS A 57 0.75 -12.49 -5.84
CA LYS A 57 -0.16 -13.61 -5.60
C LYS A 57 -1.58 -13.32 -6.08
N THR A 58 -1.96 -12.06 -6.24
CA THR A 58 -3.32 -11.65 -6.63
C THR A 58 -3.85 -12.36 -7.89
N PRO A 59 -3.07 -12.58 -8.96
CA PRO A 59 -3.56 -13.29 -10.15
C PRO A 59 -3.95 -14.75 -9.89
N ALA A 60 -3.36 -15.39 -8.87
CA ALA A 60 -3.63 -16.78 -8.51
C ALA A 60 -4.84 -16.92 -7.57
N THR A 61 -5.24 -15.84 -6.90
CA THR A 61 -6.36 -15.81 -5.96
C THR A 61 -7.68 -16.14 -6.64
N LYS A 62 -8.50 -17.02 -6.03
CA LYS A 62 -9.80 -17.45 -6.56
C LYS A 62 -10.98 -17.20 -5.62
N ASP A 63 -10.73 -16.75 -4.39
CA ASP A 63 -11.77 -16.46 -3.41
C ASP A 63 -11.50 -15.15 -2.65
N TYR A 64 -12.55 -14.65 -1.99
CA TYR A 64 -12.49 -13.43 -1.21
C TYR A 64 -11.59 -13.55 0.03
N MET A 65 -11.38 -14.76 0.56
CA MET A 65 -10.59 -14.99 1.77
C MET A 65 -9.12 -14.68 1.50
N ASP A 66 -8.56 -15.28 0.46
CA ASP A 66 -7.18 -15.02 0.04
C ASP A 66 -7.00 -13.55 -0.40
N LEU A 67 -8.00 -12.96 -1.04
CA LEU A 67 -7.94 -11.55 -1.45
C LEU A 67 -7.98 -10.60 -0.24
N ALA A 68 -8.77 -10.92 0.79
CA ALA A 68 -8.83 -10.16 2.03
C ALA A 68 -7.47 -10.18 2.76
N VAL A 69 -6.84 -11.36 2.82
CA VAL A 69 -5.49 -11.52 3.38
C VAL A 69 -4.49 -10.61 2.66
N ILE A 70 -4.55 -10.53 1.33
CA ILE A 70 -3.68 -9.64 0.54
C ILE A 70 -3.95 -8.17 0.89
N ALA A 71 -5.21 -7.73 0.79
CA ALA A 71 -5.58 -6.34 1.04
C ALA A 71 -5.18 -5.87 2.45
N LEU A 72 -5.44 -6.68 3.48
CA LEU A 72 -5.09 -6.38 4.86
C LEU A 72 -3.58 -6.31 5.05
N LYS A 73 -2.80 -7.20 4.44
CA LYS A 73 -1.32 -7.15 4.50
C LYS A 73 -0.75 -5.91 3.81
N LEU A 74 -1.34 -5.49 2.69
CA LEU A 74 -0.96 -4.25 2.02
C LEU A 74 -1.26 -3.04 2.91
N GLY A 75 -2.43 -3.01 3.55
CA GLY A 75 -2.79 -2.00 4.56
C GLY A 75 -1.79 -1.93 5.72
N ILE A 76 -1.49 -3.07 6.36
CA ILE A 76 -0.50 -3.17 7.44
C ILE A 76 0.86 -2.61 6.98
N SER A 77 1.34 -3.04 5.82
CA SER A 77 2.64 -2.64 5.28
C SER A 77 2.70 -1.13 5.04
N ASN A 78 1.71 -0.58 4.34
CA ASN A 78 1.67 0.83 3.99
C ASN A 78 1.51 1.73 5.23
N SER A 79 0.60 1.39 6.13
CA SER A 79 0.40 2.15 7.37
C SER A 79 1.62 2.07 8.28
N THR A 80 2.29 0.92 8.37
CA THR A 80 3.56 0.78 9.11
C THR A 80 4.68 1.63 8.50
N ALA A 81 4.76 1.69 7.18
CA ALA A 81 5.76 2.51 6.48
C ALA A 81 5.52 4.01 6.74
N THR A 82 4.27 4.46 6.66
CA THR A 82 3.90 5.86 6.94
C THR A 82 4.14 6.21 8.40
N ARG A 83 3.74 5.34 9.34
CA ARG A 83 4.07 5.49 10.76
C ARG A 83 5.57 5.65 10.99
N SER A 84 6.37 4.82 10.32
CA SER A 84 7.83 4.86 10.44
C SER A 84 8.41 6.18 9.92
N TYR A 85 7.85 6.71 8.83
CA TYR A 85 8.20 8.04 8.32
C TYR A 85 7.87 9.14 9.33
N ILE A 86 6.65 9.15 9.88
CA ILE A 86 6.23 10.11 10.92
C ILE A 86 7.15 9.99 12.14
N SER A 87 7.53 8.77 12.54
CA SER A 87 8.44 8.54 13.68
C SER A 87 9.80 9.17 13.46
N ARG A 88 10.35 9.10 12.24
CA ARG A 88 11.62 9.76 11.89
C ARG A 88 11.49 11.27 11.99
N LEU A 89 10.40 11.86 11.49
CA LEU A 89 10.14 13.30 11.63
C LEU A 89 9.98 13.71 13.10
N TYR A 90 9.25 12.91 13.88
CA TYR A 90 9.04 13.14 15.30
C TYR A 90 10.33 13.01 16.12
N LYS A 91 11.28 12.16 15.72
CA LYS A 91 12.57 12.00 16.41
C LYS A 91 13.65 12.96 15.92
N ASN A 92 13.51 13.53 14.73
CA ASN A 92 14.49 14.46 14.16
C ASN A 92 14.65 15.72 15.05
N PRO A 93 15.85 16.03 15.56
CA PRO A 93 16.10 17.21 16.38
C PRO A 93 15.82 18.54 15.66
N LYS A 94 15.84 18.55 14.32
CA LYS A 94 15.58 19.74 13.50
C LYS A 94 14.09 20.03 13.28
N THR A 95 13.20 19.11 13.66
CA THR A 95 11.76 19.34 13.54
C THR A 95 11.30 20.36 14.56
N ASP A 96 10.58 21.40 14.11
CA ASP A 96 10.01 22.44 14.97
C ASP A 96 9.27 21.80 16.18
N PRO A 97 9.69 22.11 17.42
CA PRO A 97 9.07 21.58 18.63
C PRO A 97 7.55 21.77 18.68
N ARG A 98 7.02 22.84 18.08
CA ARG A 98 5.57 23.12 18.03
C ARG A 98 4.80 22.12 17.18
N LYS A 99 5.46 21.42 16.25
CA LYS A 99 4.88 20.37 15.39
C LYS A 99 4.89 18.99 16.04
N LYS A 100 5.71 18.78 17.07
CA LYS A 100 5.88 17.47 17.74
C LYS A 100 4.58 16.91 18.32
N PRO A 101 3.68 17.71 18.95
CA PRO A 101 2.41 17.18 19.45
C PRO A 101 1.52 16.58 18.36
N ALA A 102 1.39 17.28 17.22
CA ALA A 102 0.61 16.77 16.08
C ALA A 102 1.23 15.50 15.48
N LEU A 103 2.56 15.46 15.31
CA LEU A 103 3.25 14.24 14.85
C LEU A 103 3.08 13.09 15.85
N LYS A 104 3.02 13.36 17.15
CA LYS A 104 2.73 12.34 18.17
C LYS A 104 1.29 11.84 18.07
N GLY A 105 0.32 12.72 17.86
CA GLY A 105 -1.07 12.35 17.59
C GLY A 105 -1.20 11.47 16.35
N CYS A 106 -0.50 11.82 15.27
CA CYS A 106 -0.38 10.96 14.09
C CYS A 106 0.23 9.58 14.41
N LEU A 107 1.27 9.50 15.25
CA LEU A 107 1.85 8.21 15.64
C LEU A 107 0.82 7.33 16.36
N SER A 108 0.03 7.89 17.28
CA SER A 108 -1.07 7.18 17.94
C SER A 108 -2.12 6.68 16.94
N GLY A 109 -2.60 7.55 16.04
CA GLY A 109 -3.57 7.14 15.02
C GLY A 109 -3.04 6.04 14.11
N TYR A 110 -1.75 6.08 13.73
CA TYR A 110 -1.15 5.01 12.94
C TYR A 110 -0.86 3.73 13.72
N ASP A 111 -0.63 3.80 15.03
CA ASP A 111 -0.58 2.61 15.89
C ASP A 111 -1.96 1.91 15.88
N GLU A 112 -3.04 2.66 16.08
CA GLU A 112 -4.42 2.17 16.02
C GLU A 112 -4.78 1.59 14.65
N ALA A 113 -4.47 2.30 13.55
CA ALA A 113 -4.74 1.80 12.19
C ALA A 113 -4.03 0.46 11.90
N VAL A 114 -2.76 0.34 12.31
CA VAL A 114 -1.98 -0.89 12.10
C VAL A 114 -2.53 -2.04 12.96
N GLU A 115 -2.94 -1.76 14.19
CA GLU A 115 -3.58 -2.76 15.07
C GLU A 115 -4.92 -3.20 14.50
N SER A 116 -5.76 -2.27 14.05
CA SER A 116 -7.06 -2.56 13.43
C SER A 116 -6.92 -3.49 12.22
N PHE A 117 -5.96 -3.23 11.31
CA PHE A 117 -5.72 -4.15 10.19
C PHE A 117 -5.22 -5.54 10.63
N LYS A 118 -4.45 -5.61 11.72
CA LYS A 118 -3.95 -6.89 12.26
C LYS A 118 -5.05 -7.69 12.93
N SER A 119 -5.94 -7.03 13.69
CA SER A 119 -7.11 -7.65 14.29
C SER A 119 -8.01 -8.21 13.21
N ALA A 120 -8.36 -7.40 12.20
CA ALA A 120 -9.12 -7.85 11.05
C ALA A 120 -8.51 -9.10 10.38
N LEU A 121 -7.18 -9.11 10.19
CA LEU A 121 -6.48 -10.26 9.60
C LEU A 121 -6.54 -11.52 10.48
N GLY A 122 -6.50 -11.35 11.81
CA GLY A 122 -6.60 -12.46 12.77
C GLY A 122 -8.01 -13.03 12.90
N GLU A 123 -9.03 -12.22 12.64
CA GLU A 123 -10.44 -12.56 12.83
C GLU A 123 -11.10 -13.14 11.58
N LEU A 124 -10.52 -12.95 10.38
CA LEU A 124 -11.10 -13.32 9.08
C LEU A 124 -11.84 -14.67 9.04
N LYS A 125 -11.32 -15.70 9.72
CA LYS A 125 -11.89 -17.06 9.70
C LYS A 125 -12.93 -17.31 10.77
N GLU A 126 -12.75 -16.72 11.95
CA GLU A 126 -13.54 -17.03 13.14
C GLU A 126 -14.70 -16.04 13.32
N ASP A 127 -14.47 -14.77 12.99
CA ASP A 127 -15.46 -13.70 13.06
C ASP A 127 -15.31 -12.71 11.89
N PRO A 128 -15.84 -13.06 10.70
CA PRO A 128 -15.76 -12.19 9.52
C PRO A 128 -16.45 -10.83 9.71
N LEU A 129 -17.46 -10.74 10.58
CA LEU A 129 -18.17 -9.49 10.86
C LEU A 129 -17.31 -8.53 11.68
N THR A 130 -16.63 -9.02 12.73
CA THR A 130 -15.63 -8.22 13.44
C THR A 130 -14.46 -7.87 12.54
N ALA A 131 -13.99 -8.81 11.72
CA ALA A 131 -12.92 -8.52 10.75
C ALA A 131 -13.29 -7.41 9.77
N ASN A 132 -14.54 -7.40 9.30
CA ASN A 132 -15.07 -6.35 8.42
C ASN A 132 -15.13 -4.99 9.11
N TYR A 133 -15.60 -4.96 10.36
CA TYR A 133 -15.63 -3.75 11.17
C TYR A 133 -14.23 -3.20 11.40
N ASP A 134 -13.28 -4.05 11.80
CA ASP A 134 -11.90 -3.68 12.06
C ASP A 134 -11.16 -3.24 10.79
N ALA A 135 -11.47 -3.84 9.64
CA ALA A 135 -10.98 -3.37 8.34
C ALA A 135 -11.48 -1.95 8.01
N LYS A 136 -12.74 -1.64 8.34
CA LYS A 136 -13.36 -0.33 8.09
C LYS A 136 -12.82 0.76 9.02
N VAL A 137 -12.70 0.50 10.31
CA VAL A 137 -12.27 1.52 11.29
C VAL A 137 -10.76 1.77 11.25
N ALA A 138 -9.98 0.92 10.56
CA ALA A 138 -8.56 1.19 10.32
C ALA A 138 -8.30 2.56 9.67
N SER A 139 -9.25 3.07 8.88
CA SER A 139 -9.13 4.41 8.27
C SER A 139 -9.19 5.57 9.29
N ASP A 140 -9.79 5.37 10.46
CA ASP A 140 -9.99 6.41 11.48
C ASP A 140 -8.65 6.96 11.98
N GLY A 141 -7.64 6.11 12.11
CA GLY A 141 -6.28 6.52 12.49
C GLY A 141 -5.63 7.47 11.48
N ALA A 142 -5.90 7.29 10.18
CA ALA A 142 -5.42 8.19 9.12
C ALA A 142 -6.20 9.52 9.07
N VAL A 143 -7.51 9.48 9.34
CA VAL A 143 -8.34 10.68 9.49
C VAL A 143 -7.87 11.50 10.68
N LEU A 144 -7.67 10.86 11.83
CA LEU A 144 -7.15 11.49 13.04
C LEU A 144 -5.79 12.14 12.82
N CYS A 145 -4.88 11.47 12.12
CA CYS A 145 -3.60 12.09 11.74
C CYS A 145 -3.82 13.34 10.86
N SER A 146 -4.71 13.27 9.87
CA SER A 146 -5.01 14.42 9.01
C SER A 146 -5.49 15.64 9.82
N ASP A 147 -6.33 15.42 10.83
CA ASP A 147 -6.82 16.48 11.72
C ASP A 147 -5.70 17.09 12.58
N PHE A 148 -4.80 16.25 13.11
CA PHE A 148 -3.61 16.73 13.82
C PHE A 148 -2.68 17.56 12.93
N LEU A 149 -2.46 17.15 11.68
CA LEU A 149 -1.66 17.93 10.74
C LEU A 149 -2.32 19.26 10.41
N ALA A 150 -3.63 19.26 10.15
CA ALA A 150 -4.40 20.45 9.81
C ALA A 150 -4.37 21.48 10.96
N SER A 151 -4.65 21.05 12.19
CA SER A 151 -4.63 21.91 13.38
C SER A 151 -3.25 22.51 13.67
N ALA A 152 -2.17 21.83 13.31
CA ALA A 152 -0.80 22.32 13.45
C ALA A 152 -0.24 23.02 12.19
N GLY A 153 -1.03 23.16 11.13
CA GLY A 153 -0.60 23.75 9.86
C GLY A 153 0.55 22.99 9.19
N ILE A 154 0.67 21.69 9.42
CA ILE A 154 1.71 20.84 8.84
C ILE A 154 1.28 20.41 7.44
N LYS A 155 2.12 20.73 6.45
CA LYS A 155 1.97 20.25 5.07
C LYS A 155 3.13 19.32 4.76
N ASP A 156 2.85 18.02 4.70
CA ASP A 156 3.82 16.99 4.33
C ASP A 156 3.13 15.99 3.41
N SER A 157 3.53 15.98 2.13
CA SER A 157 2.88 15.17 1.11
C SER A 157 3.03 13.68 1.37
N SER A 158 4.15 13.24 1.97
CA SER A 158 4.34 11.82 2.30
C SER A 158 3.39 11.35 3.39
N ILE A 159 3.10 12.18 4.39
CA ILE A 159 2.06 11.85 5.39
C ILE A 159 0.67 11.91 4.76
N SER A 160 0.37 12.95 3.97
CA SER A 160 -0.94 13.08 3.31
C SER A 160 -1.24 11.93 2.34
N ASP A 161 -0.25 11.48 1.57
CA ASP A 161 -0.37 10.31 0.69
C ASP A 161 -0.56 9.03 1.51
N GLY A 162 0.22 8.85 2.58
CA GLY A 162 0.04 7.71 3.48
C GLY A 162 -1.34 7.67 4.15
N ASN A 163 -1.90 8.83 4.52
CA ASN A 163 -3.25 8.91 5.07
C ASN A 163 -4.28 8.46 4.02
N ARG A 164 -4.17 9.00 2.81
CA ARG A 164 -5.06 8.63 1.69
C ARG A 164 -4.97 7.14 1.38
N PHE A 165 -3.75 6.60 1.29
CA PHE A 165 -3.54 5.18 0.99
C PHE A 165 -4.08 4.28 2.10
N THR A 166 -3.86 4.63 3.37
CA THR A 166 -4.42 3.88 4.52
C THR A 166 -5.95 3.85 4.45
N SER A 167 -6.61 4.98 4.19
CA SER A 167 -8.07 5.02 4.01
C SER A 167 -8.53 4.18 2.81
N SER A 168 -7.80 4.21 1.69
CA SER A 168 -8.13 3.38 0.53
C SER A 168 -7.95 1.88 0.80
N PHE A 169 -6.88 1.46 1.49
CA PHE A 169 -6.68 0.06 1.88
C PHE A 169 -7.77 -0.42 2.84
N SER A 170 -8.16 0.43 3.79
CA SER A 170 -9.29 0.17 4.70
C SER A 170 -10.59 -0.03 3.93
N ASN A 171 -10.89 0.83 2.95
CA ASN A 171 -12.08 0.66 2.11
C ASN A 171 -12.04 -0.63 1.27
N ILE A 172 -10.91 -0.94 0.64
CA ILE A 172 -10.76 -2.18 -0.16
C ILE A 172 -10.94 -3.40 0.74
N ALA A 173 -10.29 -3.44 1.89
CA ALA A 173 -10.40 -4.55 2.83
C ALA A 173 -11.83 -4.69 3.38
N PHE A 174 -12.51 -3.59 3.70
CA PHE A 174 -13.92 -3.57 4.07
C PHE A 174 -14.82 -4.17 2.97
N VAL A 175 -14.64 -3.75 1.72
CA VAL A 175 -15.42 -4.28 0.59
C VAL A 175 -15.20 -5.79 0.44
N ILE A 176 -13.95 -6.25 0.45
CA ILE A 176 -13.65 -7.69 0.29
C ILE A 176 -14.22 -8.51 1.45
N THR A 177 -14.04 -8.05 2.69
CA THR A 177 -14.50 -8.79 3.88
C THR A 177 -16.02 -8.84 4.00
N ASN A 178 -16.74 -7.88 3.42
CA ASN A 178 -18.21 -7.91 3.34
C ASN A 178 -18.74 -9.10 2.50
N HIS A 179 -17.89 -9.72 1.66
CA HIS A 179 -18.24 -10.95 0.93
C HIS A 179 -17.96 -12.23 1.72
N LEU A 180 -17.44 -12.12 2.96
CA LEU A 180 -17.11 -13.27 3.82
C LEU A 180 -18.17 -13.58 4.89
N GLY A 181 -19.08 -12.65 5.18
CA GLY A 181 -20.14 -12.80 6.19
C GLY A 181 -21.03 -11.57 6.31
#